data_AF-A0A4Y2K6T8-F1
#
_entry.id   AF-A0A4Y2K6T8-F1
#
_cell.length_a   1.000
_cell.length_b   1.000
_cell.length_c   1.000
_cell.angle_alpha   90.00
_cell.angle_beta   90.00
_cell.angle_gamma   90.00
#
_symmetry.space_group_name_H-M   'P 1'
#
loop_
_entity.id
_entity.type
_entity.pdbx_description
1 polymer ?
#
loop_
_entity_poly.entity_id
_entity_poly.type
_entity_poly.pdbx_seq_one_letter_code
_entity_poly.pdbx_strand_id
1 'polypeptide(L)'
;MVWGAISYDSRSTLMVFPRALTPNLYVSLVIHPVVLPFMNNFQGGVFQQDNARPHTAVVTQHALQSVDMLPWSARSLDLSPIDHVWDIIGRQFQRHPQPALTVPVLTDQVQQARNSIPQTDIRHLYDRMHAHLHACIQNSGGCTCY
;
A
#
# COMPACT_ATOMS: atom_id res chain seq x y z
N MET A 1 12.01 5.08 -3.07
CA MET A 1 10.60 4.99 -2.64
C MET A 1 9.93 3.89 -3.43
N VAL A 2 9.10 3.06 -2.81
CA VAL A 2 8.35 1.99 -3.49
C VAL A 2 6.86 2.29 -3.33
N TRP A 3 6.06 2.00 -4.34
CA TRP A 3 4.61 2.10 -4.29
C TRP A 3 3.98 0.83 -4.85
N GLY A 4 2.89 0.40 -4.24
CA GLY A 4 2.05 -0.69 -4.71
C GLY A 4 0.71 -0.65 -4.01
N ALA A 5 -0.26 -1.35 -4.59
CA ALA A 5 -1.56 -1.61 -3.98
C ALA A 5 -1.82 -3.11 -3.92
N ILE A 6 -2.67 -3.51 -2.99
CA ILE A 6 -3.17 -4.88 -2.80
C ILE A 6 -4.70 -4.84 -2.73
N SER A 7 -5.32 -5.95 -3.06
CA SER A 7 -6.74 -6.23 -2.84
C SER A 7 -6.88 -7.66 -2.29
N TYR A 8 -8.11 -8.08 -1.99
CA TYR A 8 -8.39 -9.43 -1.51
C TYR A 8 -7.87 -10.52 -2.48
N ASP A 9 -8.07 -10.33 -3.79
CA ASP A 9 -7.76 -11.34 -4.81
C ASP A 9 -6.69 -10.93 -5.82
N SER A 10 -6.15 -9.71 -5.72
CA SER A 10 -5.16 -9.22 -6.67
C SER A 10 -4.20 -8.22 -6.04
N ARG A 11 -3.25 -7.76 -6.84
CA ARG A 11 -2.24 -6.77 -6.45
C ARG A 11 -1.88 -5.93 -7.66
N SER A 12 -1.61 -4.64 -7.49
CA SER A 12 -1.23 -3.76 -8.61
C SER A 12 0.17 -4.08 -9.11
N THR A 13 0.60 -3.41 -10.18
CA THR A 13 2.03 -3.30 -10.50
C THR A 13 2.77 -2.59 -9.35
N LEU A 14 3.96 -3.10 -9.00
CA LEU A 14 4.87 -2.46 -8.06
C LEU A 14 5.70 -1.41 -8.80
N MET A 15 5.86 -0.23 -8.20
CA MET A 15 6.65 0.85 -8.78
C MET A 15 7.77 1.27 -7.84
N VAL A 16 8.97 1.45 -8.40
CA VAL A 16 10.16 1.88 -7.67
C VAL A 16 10.60 3.23 -8.22
N PHE A 17 10.69 4.21 -7.33
CA PHE A 17 11.08 5.57 -7.64
C PHE A 17 12.41 5.91 -6.97
N PRO A 18 13.37 6.52 -7.70
CA PRO A 18 14.67 6.90 -7.14
C PRO A 18 14.58 8.07 -6.15
N ARG A 19 13.43 8.75 -6.08
CA ARG A 19 13.19 9.93 -5.24
C ARG A 19 11.79 9.91 -4.63
N ALA A 20 11.57 10.77 -3.65
CA ALA A 20 10.24 11.03 -3.09
C ALA A 20 9.29 11.59 -4.15
N LEU A 21 8.03 11.17 -4.09
CA LEU A 21 6.99 11.66 -5.01
C LEU A 21 6.47 13.02 -4.57
N THR A 22 6.42 13.97 -5.50
CA THR A 22 5.63 15.19 -5.35
C THR A 22 4.17 14.87 -5.69
N PRO A 23 3.19 15.71 -5.29
CA PRO A 23 1.78 15.50 -5.68
C PRO A 23 1.58 15.29 -7.18
N ASN A 24 2.22 16.11 -8.01
CA ASN A 24 2.11 16.01 -9.47
C ASN A 24 2.70 14.70 -10.02
N LEU A 25 3.83 14.24 -9.46
CA LEU A 25 4.43 12.96 -9.84
C LEU A 25 3.59 11.79 -9.35
N TYR A 26 2.96 11.90 -8.19
CA TYR A 26 2.02 10.89 -7.72
C TYR A 26 0.83 10.77 -8.66
N VAL A 27 0.26 11.89 -9.11
CA VAL A 27 -0.84 11.86 -10.09
C VAL A 27 -0.41 11.25 -11.42
N SER A 28 0.71 11.70 -11.99
CA SER A 28 1.13 11.29 -13.34
C SER A 28 1.73 9.89 -13.40
N LEU A 29 2.42 9.45 -12.35
CA LEU A 29 3.12 8.16 -12.33
C LEU A 29 2.37 7.07 -11.57
N VAL A 30 1.40 7.43 -10.72
CA VAL A 30 0.71 6.45 -9.87
C VAL A 30 -0.80 6.46 -10.08
N ILE A 31 -1.46 7.61 -9.90
CA ILE A 31 -2.93 7.66 -9.94
C ILE A 31 -3.45 7.26 -11.32
N HIS A 32 -3.05 8.00 -12.36
CA HIS A 32 -3.55 7.76 -13.72
C HIS A 32 -3.12 6.41 -14.32
N PRO A 33 -1.84 6.01 -14.28
CA PRO A 33 -1.42 4.78 -14.95
C PRO A 33 -1.69 3.51 -14.14
N VAL A 34 -1.89 3.60 -12.81
CA VAL A 34 -2.00 2.39 -11.98
C VAL A 34 -3.23 2.36 -11.09
N VAL A 35 -3.53 3.41 -10.31
CA VAL A 35 -4.70 3.37 -9.41
C VAL A 35 -6.01 3.30 -10.19
N LEU A 36 -6.24 4.21 -11.14
CA LEU A 36 -7.52 4.24 -11.87
C LEU A 36 -7.76 2.93 -12.67
N PRO A 37 -6.80 2.41 -13.45
CA PRO A 37 -6.99 1.14 -14.15
C PRO A 37 -7.15 -0.05 -13.19
N PHE A 38 -6.46 -0.03 -12.05
CA PHE A 38 -6.61 -1.09 -11.05
C PHE A 38 -8.00 -1.08 -10.42
N MET A 39 -8.50 0.09 -10.03
CA MET A 39 -9.83 0.29 -9.45
C MET A 39 -10.95 -0.09 -10.42
N ASN A 40 -10.78 0.11 -11.72
CA ASN A 40 -11.77 -0.29 -12.73
C ASN A 40 -12.05 -1.80 -12.77
N ASN A 41 -11.19 -2.63 -12.16
CA ASN A 41 -11.43 -4.08 -12.06
C ASN A 41 -12.38 -4.47 -10.92
N PHE A 42 -12.79 -3.52 -10.06
CA PHE A 42 -13.62 -3.78 -8.90
C PHE A 42 -14.94 -3.02 -8.99
N GLN A 43 -16.05 -3.75 -9.05
CA GLN A 43 -17.37 -3.14 -8.94
C GLN A 43 -17.60 -2.71 -7.48
N GLY A 44 -17.67 -1.41 -7.21
CA GLY A 44 -17.84 -0.86 -5.86
C GLY A 44 -16.60 -0.95 -4.98
N GLY A 45 -15.41 -1.01 -5.58
CA GLY A 45 -14.14 -1.00 -4.83
C GLY A 45 -13.92 0.34 -4.12
N VAL A 46 -13.41 0.29 -2.89
CA VAL A 46 -13.01 1.47 -2.12
C VAL A 46 -11.48 1.55 -2.06
N PHE A 47 -10.91 2.69 -2.43
CA PHE A 47 -9.48 2.93 -2.39
C PHE A 47 -9.06 3.50 -1.03
N GLN A 48 -8.06 2.88 -0.42
CA GLN A 48 -7.44 3.35 0.82
C GLN A 48 -6.01 3.82 0.52
N GLN A 49 -5.65 4.97 1.10
CA GLN A 49 -4.27 5.47 1.18
C GLN A 49 -4.08 6.23 2.49
N ASP A 50 -2.84 6.37 2.94
CA ASP A 50 -2.52 7.17 4.12
C ASP A 50 -2.61 8.68 3.85
N ASN A 51 -2.47 9.48 4.91
CA ASN A 51 -2.52 10.94 4.83
C ASN A 51 -1.15 11.58 4.50
N ALA A 52 -0.28 10.90 3.74
CA ALA A 52 0.96 11.51 3.29
C ALA A 52 0.69 12.77 2.45
N ARG A 53 1.60 13.76 2.50
CA ARG A 53 1.39 15.06 1.82
C ARG A 53 1.03 14.95 0.32
N PRO A 54 1.63 14.03 -0.47
CA PRO A 54 1.23 13.85 -1.86
C PRO A 54 -0.20 13.31 -2.01
N HIS A 55 -0.70 12.53 -1.05
CA HIS A 55 -2.03 11.91 -1.12
C HIS A 55 -3.14 12.92 -0.80
N THR A 56 -2.89 13.84 0.14
CA THR A 56 -3.88 14.84 0.58
C THR A 56 -3.85 16.13 -0.25
N ALA A 57 -2.95 16.24 -1.22
CA ALA A 57 -2.83 17.42 -2.06
C ALA A 57 -4.07 17.60 -2.97
N VAL A 58 -4.47 18.86 -3.20
CA VAL A 58 -5.66 19.19 -4.01
C VAL A 58 -5.63 18.53 -5.40
N VAL A 59 -4.47 18.54 -6.06
CA VAL A 59 -4.31 17.91 -7.39
C VAL A 59 -4.58 16.41 -7.36
N THR A 60 -4.21 15.75 -6.26
CA THR A 60 -4.39 14.30 -6.09
C THR A 60 -5.83 13.98 -5.73
N GLN A 61 -6.46 14.77 -4.86
CA GLN A 61 -7.88 14.64 -4.53
C GLN A 61 -8.76 14.85 -5.77
N HIS A 62 -8.44 15.84 -6.60
CA HIS A 62 -9.11 16.05 -7.89
C HIS A 62 -8.92 14.87 -8.85
N ALA A 63 -7.71 14.30 -8.93
CA ALA A 63 -7.45 13.14 -9.78
C ALA A 63 -8.19 11.86 -9.31
N LEU A 64 -8.59 11.80 -8.04
CA LEU A 64 -9.32 10.69 -7.43
C LEU A 64 -10.83 10.95 -7.27
N GLN A 65 -11.36 12.05 -7.82
CA GLN A 65 -12.76 12.46 -7.61
C GLN A 65 -13.81 11.43 -8.03
N SER A 66 -13.45 10.49 -8.92
CA SER A 66 -14.33 9.41 -9.41
C SER A 66 -14.09 8.08 -8.69
N VAL A 67 -13.24 8.05 -7.66
CA VAL A 67 -12.87 6.85 -6.92
C VAL A 67 -13.45 6.98 -5.51
N ASP A 68 -14.16 5.95 -5.07
CA ASP A 68 -14.62 5.89 -3.69
C ASP A 68 -13.43 5.76 -2.75
N MET A 69 -13.28 6.71 -1.83
CA MET A 69 -12.15 6.78 -0.91
C MET A 69 -12.55 6.30 0.48
N LEU A 70 -11.72 5.46 1.10
CA LEU A 70 -11.86 5.14 2.52
C LEU A 70 -11.27 6.28 3.36
N PRO A 71 -12.05 6.94 4.24
CA PRO A 71 -11.49 7.89 5.19
C PRO A 71 -10.48 7.19 6.09
N TRP A 72 -9.27 7.74 6.19
CA TRP A 72 -8.19 7.13 6.97
C TRP A 72 -7.71 8.08 8.06
N SER A 73 -7.61 7.58 9.29
CA SER A 73 -7.05 8.35 10.41
C SER A 73 -5.53 8.45 10.29
N ALA A 74 -4.97 9.56 10.76
CA ALA A 74 -3.53 9.70 10.86
C ALA A 74 -2.96 8.70 11.89
N ARG A 75 -1.76 8.18 11.61
CA ARG A 75 -0.99 7.28 12.50
C ARG A 75 -1.64 5.91 12.78
N SER A 76 -2.50 5.43 11.88
CA SER A 76 -3.15 4.12 12.00
C SER A 76 -2.56 3.08 11.05
N LEU A 77 -1.22 2.99 11.00
CA LEU A 77 -0.53 2.03 10.11
C LEU A 77 -0.81 0.57 10.52
N ASP A 78 -1.04 0.32 11.81
CA ASP A 78 -1.41 -0.99 12.37
C ASP A 78 -2.74 -1.53 11.80
N LEU A 79 -3.61 -0.64 11.32
CA LEU A 79 -4.89 -1.01 10.73
C LEU A 79 -4.80 -1.33 9.23
N SER A 80 -3.67 -1.04 8.59
CA SER A 80 -3.49 -1.18 7.15
C SER A 80 -2.92 -2.55 6.77
N PRO A 81 -3.64 -3.36 5.97
CA PRO A 81 -3.11 -4.63 5.48
C PRO A 81 -1.84 -4.45 4.64
N ILE A 82 -1.69 -3.33 3.93
CA ILE A 82 -0.52 -3.15 3.06
C ILE A 82 0.75 -2.85 3.86
N ASP A 83 0.64 -2.26 5.05
CA ASP A 83 1.79 -2.04 5.92
C ASP A 83 2.37 -3.36 6.44
N HIS A 84 1.53 -4.36 6.70
CA HIS A 84 1.97 -5.72 7.00
C HIS A 84 2.69 -6.37 5.82
N VAL A 85 2.20 -6.17 4.59
CA VAL A 85 2.89 -6.65 3.38
C VAL A 85 4.25 -5.97 3.22
N TRP A 86 4.35 -4.66 3.48
CA TRP A 86 5.63 -3.95 3.44
C TRP A 86 6.62 -4.43 4.48
N ASP A 87 6.15 -4.76 5.68
CA ASP A 87 6.97 -5.31 6.76
C ASP A 87 7.52 -6.72 6.42
N ILE A 88 6.71 -7.59 5.80
CA ILE A 88 7.18 -8.88 5.26
C ILE A 88 8.26 -8.66 4.20
N ILE A 89 8.01 -7.78 3.23
CA ILE A 89 8.97 -7.45 2.16
C ILE A 89 10.26 -6.89 2.77
N GLY A 90 10.16 -5.97 3.73
CA GLY A 90 11.30 -5.35 4.41
C GLY A 90 12.17 -6.37 5.15
N ARG A 91 11.55 -7.31 5.87
CA ARG A 91 12.29 -8.41 6.53
C ARG A 91 12.97 -9.34 5.54
N GLN A 92 12.30 -9.70 4.45
CA GLN A 92 12.90 -10.55 3.41
C GLN A 92 14.08 -9.85 2.75
N PHE A 93 13.93 -8.56 2.45
CA PHE A 93 14.99 -7.72 1.89
C PHE A 93 16.20 -7.62 2.84
N GLN A 94 15.98 -7.40 4.14
CA GLN A 94 17.06 -7.35 5.14
C GLN A 94 17.83 -8.67 5.28
N ARG A 95 17.16 -9.81 5.07
CA ARG A 95 17.76 -11.15 5.13
C ARG A 95 18.38 -11.57 3.80
N HIS A 96 18.23 -10.78 2.74
CA HIS A 96 18.71 -11.14 1.42
C HIS A 96 20.26 -11.21 1.42
N PRO A 97 20.87 -12.28 0.90
CA PRO A 97 22.32 -12.48 1.01
C PRO A 97 23.14 -11.48 0.18
N GLN A 98 22.54 -10.92 -0.86
CA GLN A 98 23.18 -9.93 -1.74
C GLN A 98 22.63 -8.52 -1.45
N PRO A 99 23.47 -7.53 -1.14
CA PRO A 99 23.02 -6.16 -0.94
C PRO A 99 22.56 -5.53 -2.26
N ALA A 100 21.46 -4.76 -2.23
CA ALA A 100 21.03 -3.97 -3.37
C ALA A 100 21.85 -2.69 -3.51
N LEU A 101 22.87 -2.74 -4.36
CA LEU A 101 23.77 -1.60 -4.62
C LEU A 101 23.28 -0.66 -5.73
N THR A 102 22.25 -1.04 -6.48
CA THR A 102 21.69 -0.26 -7.59
C THR A 102 20.16 -0.31 -7.58
N VAL A 103 19.52 0.70 -8.20
CA VAL A 103 18.05 0.74 -8.32
C VAL A 103 17.47 -0.48 -9.04
N PRO A 104 18.06 -1.00 -10.14
CA PRO A 104 17.58 -2.24 -10.76
C PRO A 104 17.65 -3.44 -9.83
N VAL A 105 18.77 -3.64 -9.11
CA VAL A 105 18.90 -4.77 -8.15
C VAL A 105 17.91 -4.62 -7.01
N LEU A 106 17.72 -3.41 -6.48
CA LEU A 106 16.69 -3.11 -5.48
C LEU A 106 15.30 -3.46 -6.01
N THR A 107 15.01 -3.09 -7.26
CA THR A 107 13.71 -3.34 -7.89
C THR A 107 13.43 -4.83 -8.02
N ASP A 108 14.40 -5.60 -8.50
CA ASP A 108 14.30 -7.06 -8.62
C ASP A 108 14.09 -7.73 -7.26
N GLN A 109 14.88 -7.35 -6.25
CA GLN A 109 14.77 -7.94 -4.91
C GLN A 109 13.41 -7.66 -4.26
N VAL A 110 12.92 -6.42 -4.35
CA VAL A 110 11.61 -6.06 -3.79
C VAL A 110 10.48 -6.74 -4.58
N GLN A 111 10.61 -6.84 -5.91
CA GLN A 111 9.64 -7.55 -6.75
C GLN A 111 9.61 -9.05 -6.42
N GLN A 112 10.77 -9.68 -6.25
CA GLN A 112 10.88 -11.09 -5.85
C GLN A 112 10.25 -11.32 -4.47
N ALA A 113 10.56 -10.47 -3.49
CA ALA A 113 9.97 -10.51 -2.16
C ALA A 113 8.44 -10.42 -2.23
N ARG A 114 7.91 -9.43 -2.97
CA ARG A 114 6.45 -9.27 -3.16
C ARG A 114 5.80 -10.45 -3.86
N ASN A 115 6.47 -11.03 -4.86
CA ASN A 115 5.94 -12.19 -5.60
C ASN A 115 5.98 -13.47 -4.76
N SER A 116 6.89 -13.55 -3.77
CA SER A 116 6.96 -14.69 -2.86
C SER A 116 5.78 -14.75 -1.89
N ILE A 117 5.08 -13.64 -1.66
CA ILE A 117 3.93 -13.56 -0.75
C ILE A 117 2.71 -14.19 -1.43
N PRO A 118 2.21 -15.33 -0.93
CA PRO A 118 1.00 -15.97 -1.45
C PRO A 118 -0.21 -15.04 -1.35
N GLN A 119 -1.12 -15.10 -2.32
CA GLN A 119 -2.37 -14.32 -2.24
C GLN A 119 -3.23 -14.74 -1.04
N THR A 120 -3.13 -15.99 -0.57
CA THR A 120 -3.79 -16.47 0.64
C THR A 120 -3.36 -15.72 1.89
N ASP A 121 -2.09 -15.33 1.99
CA ASP A 121 -1.58 -14.59 3.13
C ASP A 121 -2.16 -13.17 3.13
N ILE A 122 -2.28 -12.56 1.94
CA ILE A 122 -2.96 -11.26 1.78
C ILE A 122 -4.44 -11.37 2.17
N ARG A 123 -5.16 -12.42 1.73
CA ARG A 123 -6.55 -12.66 2.14
C ARG A 123 -6.69 -12.75 3.65
N HIS A 124 -5.81 -13.50 4.32
CA HIS A 124 -5.83 -13.60 5.77
C HIS A 124 -5.66 -12.24 6.47
N LEU A 125 -4.85 -11.32 5.90
CA LEU A 125 -4.74 -9.95 6.44
C LEU A 125 -6.09 -9.21 6.37
N TYR A 126 -6.80 -9.34 5.25
CA TYR A 126 -8.15 -8.77 5.10
C TYR A 126 -9.16 -9.42 6.06
N ASP A 127 -9.17 -10.75 6.16
CA ASP A 127 -10.09 -11.49 7.04
C ASP A 127 -9.91 -11.09 8.52
N ARG A 128 -8.69 -10.70 8.90
CA ARG A 128 -8.35 -10.27 10.26
C ARG A 128 -8.62 -8.79 10.53
N MET A 129 -8.86 -7.96 9.50
CA MET A 129 -9.08 -6.51 9.68
C MET A 129 -10.19 -6.22 10.69
N HIS A 130 -11.27 -6.99 10.67
CA HIS A 130 -12.39 -6.81 11.61
C HIS A 130 -11.93 -6.95 13.07
N ALA A 131 -11.08 -7.92 13.37
CA ALA A 131 -10.51 -8.10 14.70
C ALA A 131 -9.59 -6.93 15.07
N HIS A 132 -8.81 -6.39 14.12
CA HIS A 132 -7.90 -5.25 14.36
C HIS A 132 -8.69 -3.99 14.69
N LEU A 133 -9.75 -3.71 13.91
CA LEU A 133 -10.66 -2.60 14.16
C LEU A 133 -11.32 -2.73 15.53
N HIS A 134 -11.78 -3.93 15.90
CA HIS A 134 -12.34 -4.18 17.24
C HIS A 134 -11.34 -3.92 18.35
N ALA A 135 -10.09 -4.38 18.22
CA ALA A 135 -9.04 -4.13 19.20
C ALA A 135 -8.73 -2.62 19.32
N CYS A 136 -8.71 -1.89 18.21
CA CYS A 136 -8.49 -0.44 18.20
C CYS A 136 -9.63 0.30 18.92
N ILE A 137 -10.89 -0.09 18.68
CA ILE A 137 -12.05 0.45 19.38
C ILE A 137 -11.96 0.17 20.88
N GLN A 138 -11.62 -1.07 21.27
CA GLN A 138 -11.44 -1.44 22.68
C GLN A 138 -10.32 -0.65 23.34
N ASN A 139 -9.26 -0.32 22.59
CA ASN A 139 -8.16 0.50 23.08
C ASN A 139 -8.41 2.01 22.93
N SER A 140 -9.65 2.44 22.66
CA SER A 140 -10.04 3.84 22.49
C SER A 140 -9.17 4.62 21.47
N GLY A 141 -8.80 3.95 20.37
CA GLY A 141 -7.93 4.53 19.33
C GLY A 141 -6.43 4.46 19.63
N GLY A 142 -6.03 3.81 20.73
CA GLY A 142 -4.64 3.47 21.01
C GLY A 142 -4.09 2.40 20.07
N CYS A 143 -2.75 2.35 19.95
CA CYS A 143 -2.05 1.37 19.11
C CYS A 143 -2.47 -0.06 19.47
N THR A 144 -2.80 -0.87 18.46
CA THR A 144 -3.05 -2.30 18.68
C THR A 144 -1.72 -3.06 18.68
N CYS A 145 -1.60 -4.10 19.53
CA CYS A 145 -0.41 -4.95 19.53
C CYS A 145 -0.43 -5.83 18.29
N TYR A 146 0.35 -5.42 17.28
CA TYR A 146 0.73 -6.20 16.11
C TYR A 146 2.26 -6.17 15.95
#